data_AF-A0A5E4YP54-F1
#
_entry.id   AF-A0A5E4YP54-F1
#
_cell.length_a   1.000
_cell.length_b   1.000
_cell.length_c   1.000
_cell.angle_alpha   90.00
_cell.angle_beta   90.00
_cell.angle_gamma   90.00
#
_symmetry.space_group_name_H-M   'P 1'
#
loop_
_entity.id
_entity.type
_entity.pdbx_description
1 polymer ?
#
loop_
_entity_poly.entity_id
_entity_poly.type
_entity_poly.pdbx_seq_one_letter_code
_entity_poly.pdbx_strand_id
1 'polypeptide(L)'
;MSVALELVEAFSVLSEVHPGESVYVCIRKDLAFRPSCRLNGPYWVDLHVGSSYRLAKSYAGLSLGAANEVALRYLLKHVDGIGPWLH
;
A
#
# COMPACT_ATOMS: atom_id res chain seq x y z
N MET A 1 -14.33 12.26 12.78
CA MET A 1 -14.65 10.84 13.09
C MET A 1 -13.38 10.04 12.86
N SER A 2 -12.93 9.29 13.86
CA SER A 2 -11.78 8.38 13.70
C SER A 2 -12.23 7.19 12.86
N VAL A 3 -11.50 6.85 11.80
CA VAL A 3 -11.77 5.64 11.00
C VAL A 3 -11.20 4.45 11.78
N ALA A 4 -12.04 3.47 12.10
CA ALA A 4 -11.61 2.25 12.77
C ALA A 4 -10.95 1.34 11.73
N LEU A 5 -9.62 1.29 11.74
CA LEU A 5 -8.82 0.51 10.81
C LEU A 5 -8.24 -0.73 11.50
N GLU A 6 -8.52 -1.89 10.92
CA GLU A 6 -7.92 -3.17 11.30
C GLU A 6 -6.70 -3.46 10.42
N LEU A 7 -5.59 -3.88 11.01
CA LEU A 7 -4.42 -4.34 10.25
C LEU A 7 -4.74 -5.70 9.62
N VAL A 8 -4.64 -5.79 8.29
CA VAL A 8 -4.79 -7.05 7.56
C VAL A 8 -3.43 -7.69 7.35
N GLU A 9 -2.49 -6.90 6.83
CA GLU A 9 -1.15 -7.38 6.50
C GLU A 9 -0.16 -6.22 6.58
N ALA A 10 1.04 -6.46 7.10
CA ALA A 10 2.15 -5.52 7.00
C ALA A 10 3.46 -6.27 6.93
N PHE A 11 4.33 -5.83 6.04
CA PHE A 11 5.67 -6.38 5.94
C PHE A 11 6.65 -5.32 5.42
N SER A 12 7.92 -5.59 5.65
CA SER A 12 9.04 -4.77 5.22
C SER A 12 10.09 -5.67 4.58
N VAL A 13 10.69 -5.21 3.48
CA VAL A 13 11.72 -5.94 2.75
C VAL A 13 12.82 -4.96 2.33
N LEU A 14 14.08 -5.40 2.35
CA LEU A 14 15.19 -4.56 1.88
C LEU A 14 15.04 -4.29 0.38
N SER A 15 15.33 -3.07 -0.02
CA SER A 15 15.29 -2.65 -1.41
C SER A 15 16.63 -2.94 -2.09
N GLU A 16 16.61 -3.61 -3.25
CA GLU A 16 17.80 -3.70 -4.11
C GLU A 16 18.02 -2.39 -4.89
N VAL A 17 16.94 -1.64 -5.13
CA VAL A 17 16.95 -0.35 -5.85
C VAL A 17 17.45 0.81 -4.97
N HIS A 18 17.17 0.77 -3.67
CA HIS A 18 17.49 1.79 -2.68
C HIS A 18 18.39 1.17 -1.60
N PRO A 19 19.72 1.09 -1.82
CA PRO A 19 20.64 0.41 -0.91
C PRO A 19 20.57 0.97 0.52
N GLY A 20 20.39 0.07 1.49
CA GLY A 20 20.28 0.43 2.90
C GLY A 20 18.88 0.86 3.34
N GLU A 21 17.90 0.93 2.43
CA GLU A 21 16.52 1.27 2.73
C GLU A 21 15.61 0.03 2.62
N SER A 22 14.51 0.04 3.38
CA SER A 22 13.48 -1.01 3.31
C SER A 22 12.19 -0.49 2.67
N VAL A 23 11.60 -1.28 1.78
CA VAL A 23 10.26 -1.05 1.25
C VAL A 23 9.24 -1.63 2.21
N TYR A 24 8.28 -0.80 2.65
CA TYR A 24 7.20 -1.20 3.52
C TYR A 24 5.86 -1.14 2.79
N VAL A 25 5.04 -2.15 3.06
CA VAL A 25 3.65 -2.26 2.61
C VAL A 25 2.79 -2.59 3.80
N CYS A 26 1.68 -1.87 3.94
CA CYS A 26 0.66 -2.16 4.93
C CYS A 26 -0.73 -2.09 4.31
N ILE A 27 -1.52 -3.13 4.52
CA ILE A 27 -2.91 -3.22 4.11
C ILE A 27 -3.76 -3.18 5.37
N ARG A 28 -4.69 -2.23 5.39
CA ARG A 28 -5.65 -2.05 6.47
C ARG A 28 -7.08 -2.16 5.95
N LYS A 29 -8.00 -2.56 6.80
CA LYS A 29 -9.43 -2.65 6.49
C LYS A 29 -10.21 -1.67 7.35
N ASP A 30 -11.02 -0.84 6.71
CA ASP A 30 -11.98 0.03 7.38
C ASP A 30 -13.19 -0.79 7.85
N LEU A 31 -13.31 -0.93 9.17
CA LEU A 31 -14.40 -1.66 9.82
C LEU A 31 -15.73 -0.90 9.78
N ALA A 32 -15.67 0.42 9.62
CA ALA A 32 -16.85 1.27 9.52
C ALA A 32 -17.22 1.57 8.06
N PHE A 33 -16.60 0.87 7.10
CA PHE A 33 -16.79 1.12 5.67
C PHE A 33 -18.25 1.04 5.27
N ARG A 34 -18.71 2.09 4.60
CA ARG A 34 -20.02 2.13 3.94
C ARG A 34 -19.80 2.18 2.43
N PRO A 35 -20.34 1.22 1.66
CA PRO A 35 -20.27 1.26 0.20
C PRO A 35 -20.77 2.60 -0.33
N SER A 36 -20.06 3.15 -1.32
CA SER A 36 -20.47 4.37 -2.01
C SER A 36 -20.07 4.27 -3.48
N CYS A 37 -20.68 5.07 -4.35
CA CYS A 37 -20.33 5.11 -5.78
C CYS A 37 -18.88 5.56 -6.05
N ARG A 38 -18.15 6.03 -5.03
CA ARG A 38 -16.77 6.53 -5.14
C ARG A 38 -15.71 5.56 -4.61
N LEU A 39 -16.11 4.53 -3.85
CA LEU A 39 -15.17 3.62 -3.18
C LEU A 39 -15.47 2.18 -3.61
N ASN A 40 -14.43 1.48 -4.05
CA ASN A 40 -14.52 0.12 -4.56
C ASN A 40 -14.43 -0.96 -3.46
N GLY A 41 -14.07 -0.58 -2.23
CA GLY A 41 -14.06 -1.49 -1.09
C GLY A 41 -13.48 -0.89 0.19
N PRO A 42 -13.42 -1.69 1.26
CA PRO A 42 -13.02 -1.23 2.60
C PRO A 42 -11.51 -1.15 2.80
N TYR A 43 -10.68 -1.42 1.79
CA TYR A 43 -9.25 -1.58 1.98
C TYR A 43 -8.47 -0.29 1.77
N TRP A 44 -7.45 -0.13 2.60
CA TRP A 44 -6.47 0.94 2.60
C TRP A 44 -5.09 0.33 2.43
N VAL A 45 -4.23 0.97 1.65
CA VAL A 45 -2.86 0.53 1.42
C VAL A 45 -1.90 1.68 1.67
N ASP A 46 -0.94 1.46 2.55
CA ASP A 46 0.09 2.41 2.93
C ASP A 46 1.45 1.90 2.46
N LEU A 47 2.20 2.78 1.80
CA LEU A 47 3.43 2.45 1.11
C LEU A 47 4.52 3.46 1.45
N HIS A 48 5.71 2.98 1.81
CA HIS A 48 6.90 3.84 1.93
C HIS A 48 8.19 3.09 1.62
N VAL A 49 9.23 3.85 1.25
CA VAL A 49 10.62 3.38 1.19
C VAL A 49 11.39 4.08 2.30
N GLY A 50 12.16 3.29 3.03
CA GLY A 50 12.99 3.73 4.13
C GLY A 50 12.23 4.06 5.41
N SER A 51 12.96 4.63 6.37
CA SER A 51 12.44 5.06 7.69
C SER A 51 11.65 6.36 7.65
N SER A 52 11.46 6.94 6.46
CA SER A 52 10.71 8.17 6.27
C SER A 52 9.24 7.96 6.66
N TYR A 53 8.88 8.37 7.87
CA TYR A 53 7.49 8.44 8.39
C TYR A 53 6.53 9.27 7.52
N ARG A 54 7.01 9.93 6.45
CA ARG A 54 6.16 10.41 5.36
C ARG A 54 5.77 9.23 4.50
N LEU A 55 4.56 8.70 4.73
CA LEU A 55 3.83 7.85 3.78
C LEU A 55 4.08 8.37 2.35
N ALA A 56 4.86 7.62 1.56
CA ALA A 56 5.13 8.00 0.19
C ALA A 56 3.83 7.99 -0.62
N LYS A 57 2.91 7.07 -0.25
CA LYS A 57 1.56 7.03 -0.79
C LYS A 57 0.62 6.24 0.12
N SER A 58 -0.60 6.76 0.30
CA SER A 58 -1.72 6.00 0.86
C SER A 58 -2.85 5.95 -0.16
N TYR A 59 -3.42 4.77 -0.33
CA TYR A 59 -4.60 4.53 -1.16
C TYR A 59 -5.74 4.07 -0.27
N ALA A 60 -6.94 4.57 -0.52
CA ALA A 60 -8.13 4.23 0.25
C ALA A 60 -9.27 3.82 -0.69
N GLY A 61 -10.24 3.07 -0.16
CA GLY A 61 -11.42 2.70 -0.93
C GLY A 61 -11.18 1.59 -1.95
N LEU A 62 -10.20 0.72 -1.73
CA LEU A 62 -9.85 -0.36 -2.66
C LEU A 62 -10.63 -1.63 -2.36
N SER A 63 -10.86 -2.44 -3.39
CA SER A 63 -11.15 -3.87 -3.19
C SER A 63 -9.87 -4.58 -2.72
N LEU A 64 -9.99 -5.79 -2.13
CA LEU A 64 -8.82 -6.54 -1.70
C LEU A 64 -7.87 -6.85 -2.87
N GLY A 65 -8.43 -7.23 -4.02
CA GLY A 65 -7.64 -7.50 -5.24
C GLY A 65 -6.85 -6.27 -5.69
N ALA A 66 -7.48 -5.09 -5.72
CA ALA A 66 -6.81 -3.84 -6.08
C ALA A 66 -5.76 -3.43 -5.04
N ALA A 67 -6.03 -3.66 -3.75
CA ALA A 67 -5.06 -3.41 -2.68
C ALA A 67 -3.80 -4.26 -2.85
N ASN A 68 -3.97 -5.56 -3.12
CA ASN A 68 -2.88 -6.49 -3.37
C ASN A 68 -2.12 -6.12 -4.65
N GLU A 69 -2.82 -5.75 -5.72
CA GLU A 69 -2.18 -5.33 -6.97
C GLU A 69 -1.31 -4.08 -6.77
N VAL A 70 -1.81 -3.08 -6.04
CA VAL A 70 -1.05 -1.87 -5.70
C VAL A 70 0.19 -2.22 -4.89
N ALA A 71 0.07 -3.07 -3.88
CA ALA A 71 1.18 -3.56 -3.08
C ALA A 71 2.24 -4.26 -3.94
N LEU A 72 1.84 -5.22 -4.77
CA LEU A 72 2.74 -5.97 -5.65
C LEU A 72 3.46 -5.07 -6.66
N ARG A 73 2.73 -4.15 -7.30
CA ARG A 73 3.34 -3.17 -8.22
C ARG A 73 4.35 -2.27 -7.52
N TYR A 74 4.06 -1.88 -6.27
CA TYR A 74 4.99 -1.07 -5.49
C TYR A 74 6.26 -1.85 -5.15
N LEU A 75 6.11 -3.10 -4.70
CA LEU A 75 7.24 -4.00 -4.44
C LEU A 75 8.09 -4.21 -5.69
N LEU A 76 7.50 -4.63 -6.81
CA LEU A 76 8.25 -4.86 -8.05
C LEU A 76 9.08 -3.65 -8.45
N LYS A 77 8.49 -2.44 -8.35
CA LYS A 77 9.17 -1.20 -8.68
C LYS A 77 10.30 -0.86 -7.72
N HIS A 78 10.09 -1.03 -6.42
CA HIS A 78 10.99 -0.51 -5.39
C HIS A 78 11.93 -1.56 -4.79
N VAL A 79 11.65 -2.85 -4.94
CA VAL A 79 12.52 -3.95 -4.53
C VAL A 79 13.37 -4.38 -5.71
N ASP A 80 12.73 -4.74 -6.83
CA ASP A 80 13.41 -5.38 -7.98
C ASP A 80 13.72 -4.39 -9.12
N GLY A 81 13.27 -3.14 -9.02
CA GLY A 81 13.43 -2.13 -10.09
C GLY A 81 12.54 -2.37 -11.31
N ILE A 82 11.63 -3.33 -11.24
CA ILE A 82 10.70 -3.71 -12.31
C ILE A 82 9.48 -2.79 -12.24
N GLY A 83 9.59 -1.62 -12.86
CA GLY A 83 8.48 -0.68 -12.98
C GLY A 83 7.72 -0.89 -14.30
N PRO A 84 6.37 -0.95 -14.31
CA PRO A 84 5.64 -0.86 -15.56
C PRO A 84 5.86 0.54 -16.16
N TRP A 85 6.33 0.58 -17.41
CA TRP A 85 6.32 1.80 -18.21
C TRP A 85 4.87 2.27 -18.32
N LEU A 86 4.56 3.40 -17.69
CA LEU A 86 3.31 4.12 -17.94
C LEU A 86 3.45 4.76 -19.32
N HIS A 87 2.77 4.18 -20.32
CA HIS A 87 2.34 4.91 -21.51
C HIS A 87 1.01 5.60 -21.22
#